data_AF-A0A965GAX7-F1
#
_entry.id   AF-A0A965GAX7-F1
#
_cell.length_a   1.000
_cell.length_b   1.000
_cell.length_c   1.000
_cell.angle_alpha   90.00
_cell.angle_beta   90.00
_cell.angle_gamma   90.00
#
_symmetry.space_group_name_H-M   'P 1'
#
loop_
_entity.id
_entity.type
_entity.pdbx_description
1 polymer ?
#
loop_
_entity_poly.entity_id
_entity_poly.type
_entity_poly.pdbx_seq_one_letter_code
_entity_poly.pdbx_strand_id
1 'polypeptide(L)'
;MHIVAIDGPAGSGKSSVSKAVARKLGFGYLDTGAAYRALTWKLISESLNAKDIDSSFLESAFNYQISLNPDDYWVKVGETDVTY
;
A
#
# COMPACT_ATOMS: atom_id res chain seq x y z
N MET A 1 -12.50 -13.66 12.63
CA MET A 1 -11.76 -12.49 12.12
C MET A 1 -12.63 -11.82 11.06
N HIS A 2 -12.83 -10.50 11.14
CA HIS A 2 -13.68 -9.76 10.20
C HIS A 2 -12.84 -8.87 9.28
N ILE A 3 -13.19 -8.83 8.01
CA ILE A 3 -12.55 -7.99 6.99
C ILE A 3 -13.66 -7.13 6.36
N VAL A 4 -13.38 -5.84 6.18
CA VAL A 4 -14.29 -4.88 5.54
C VAL A 4 -13.58 -4.26 4.35
N ALA A 5 -14.14 -4.41 3.16
CA ALA A 5 -13.67 -3.74 1.95
C ALA A 5 -14.49 -2.46 1.72
N ILE A 6 -13.81 -1.37 1.31
CA ILE A 6 -14.43 -0.06 1.03
C ILE A 6 -13.95 0.42 -0.34
N ASP A 7 -14.84 0.33 -1.33
CA ASP A 7 -14.55 0.63 -2.74
C ASP A 7 -15.28 1.89 -3.25
N GLY A 8 -14.78 2.43 -4.37
CA GLY A 8 -15.34 3.61 -5.04
C GLY A 8 -14.29 4.44 -5.79
N PRO A 9 -14.69 5.45 -6.57
CA PRO A 9 -13.80 6.16 -7.50
C PRO A 9 -12.76 7.04 -6.79
N ALA A 10 -11.66 7.38 -7.46
CA ALA A 10 -10.67 8.31 -6.92
C ALA A 10 -11.32 9.63 -6.48
N GLY A 11 -10.85 10.21 -5.37
CA GLY A 11 -11.39 11.47 -4.83
C GLY A 11 -12.70 11.35 -4.04
N SER A 12 -13.33 10.18 -3.92
CA SER A 12 -14.60 10.02 -3.18
C SER A 12 -14.48 10.04 -1.63
N GLY A 13 -13.28 10.29 -1.08
CA GLY A 13 -13.06 10.35 0.37
C GLY A 13 -12.91 9.00 1.08
N LYS A 14 -12.84 7.88 0.35
CA LYS A 14 -12.74 6.52 0.92
C LYS A 14 -11.67 6.35 1.98
N SER A 15 -10.44 6.80 1.72
CA SER A 15 -9.33 6.64 2.68
C SER A 15 -9.64 7.37 3.99
N SER A 16 -10.22 8.57 3.92
CA SER A 16 -10.64 9.32 5.10
C SER A 16 -11.73 8.59 5.89
N VAL A 17 -12.78 8.11 5.21
CA VAL A 17 -13.87 7.36 5.84
C VAL A 17 -13.37 6.04 6.42
N SER A 18 -12.53 5.30 5.69
CA SER A 18 -11.98 4.01 6.10
C SER A 18 -11.14 4.14 7.37
N LYS A 19 -10.25 5.15 7.44
CA LYS A 19 -9.48 5.44 8.66
C LYS A 19 -10.37 5.82 9.83
N ALA A 20 -11.42 6.63 9.60
CA ALA A 20 -12.37 7.01 10.65
C ALA A 20 -13.15 5.80 11.20
N VAL A 21 -13.63 4.93 10.32
CA VAL A 21 -14.30 3.67 10.71
C VAL A 21 -13.33 2.75 11.46
N ALA A 22 -12.11 2.62 10.97
CA ALA A 22 -11.09 1.78 11.59
C ALA A 22 -10.80 2.21 13.03
N ARG A 23 -10.59 3.52 13.28
CA ARG A 23 -10.45 4.07 14.63
C ARG A 23 -11.64 3.78 15.52
N LYS A 24 -12.85 4.04 15.01
CA LYS A 24 -14.09 3.91 15.80
C LYS A 24 -14.34 2.46 16.22
N LEU A 25 -13.95 1.49 15.39
CA LEU A 25 -14.22 0.08 15.60
C LEU A 25 -13.01 -0.74 16.06
N GLY A 26 -11.84 -0.11 16.22
CA GLY A 26 -10.60 -0.80 16.59
C GLY A 26 -10.03 -1.71 15.49
N PHE A 27 -10.27 -1.41 14.22
CA PHE A 27 -9.69 -2.14 13.08
C PHE A 27 -8.35 -1.53 12.66
N GLY A 28 -7.52 -2.36 12.01
CA GLY A 28 -6.43 -1.84 11.18
C GLY A 28 -6.95 -1.20 9.89
N TYR A 29 -6.11 -0.41 9.23
CA TYR A 29 -6.37 0.21 7.94
C TYR A 29 -5.35 -0.26 6.90
N LEU A 30 -5.80 -0.68 5.72
CA LEU A 30 -4.94 -1.12 4.63
C LEU A 30 -5.27 -0.34 3.35
N ASP A 31 -4.31 0.42 2.82
CA ASP A 31 -4.39 1.03 1.48
C ASP A 31 -3.81 0.07 0.44
N THR A 32 -4.67 -0.68 -0.24
CA THR A 32 -4.24 -1.61 -1.29
C THR A 32 -3.61 -0.89 -2.49
N GLY A 33 -3.96 0.38 -2.73
CA GLY A 33 -3.37 1.19 -3.80
C GLY A 33 -1.90 1.52 -3.55
N ALA A 34 -1.46 1.53 -2.29
CA ALA A 34 -0.07 1.79 -1.93
C ALA A 34 0.88 0.71 -2.44
N ALA A 35 0.47 -0.56 -2.47
CA ALA A 35 1.30 -1.65 -3.00
C ALA A 35 1.61 -1.45 -4.49
N TYR A 36 0.61 -1.08 -5.29
CA TYR A 36 0.79 -0.80 -6.72
C TYR A 36 1.70 0.42 -6.97
N ARG A 37 1.54 1.49 -6.18
CA ARG A 37 2.40 2.67 -6.27
C ARG A 37 3.85 2.36 -5.87
N ALA A 38 4.04 1.63 -4.78
CA ALA A 38 5.36 1.22 -4.31
C ALA A 38 6.07 0.31 -5.34
N LEU A 39 5.34 -0.63 -5.96
CA LEU A 39 5.90 -1.46 -7.03
C LEU A 39 6.29 -0.60 -8.23
N THR A 40 5.42 0.32 -8.64
CA THR A 40 5.72 1.24 -9.75
C THR A 40 6.95 2.09 -9.47
N TRP A 41 7.08 2.62 -8.24
CA TRP A 41 8.25 3.35 -7.79
C TRP A 41 9.52 2.50 -7.91
N LYS A 42 9.48 1.23 -7.45
CA LYS A 42 10.62 0.31 -7.51
C LYS A 42 11.10 0.11 -8.95
N LEU A 43 10.17 -0.12 -9.89
CA LEU A 43 10.51 -0.31 -11.30
C LEU A 43 11.13 0.94 -11.91
N ILE A 44 10.51 2.11 -11.69
CA ILE A 44 11.02 3.38 -12.21
C ILE A 44 12.41 3.66 -11.63
N SER A 45 12.63 3.40 -10.34
CA SER A 45 13.92 3.61 -9.67
C SER A 45 15.06 2.75 -10.23
N GLU A 46 14.72 1.60 -10.84
CA GLU A 46 15.67 0.65 -11.42
C GLU A 46 15.63 0.64 -12.95
N SER A 47 14.91 1.59 -13.57
CA SER A 47 14.69 1.65 -15.02
C SER A 47 14.10 0.36 -15.63
N LEU A 48 13.30 -0.35 -14.85
CA LEU A 48 12.56 -1.55 -15.25
C LEU A 48 11.14 -1.20 -15.71
N ASN A 49 10.51 -2.13 -16.41
CA ASN A 49 9.12 -2.05 -16.83
C ASN A 49 8.31 -3.22 -16.28
N ALA A 50 6.98 -3.12 -16.38
CA ALA A 50 6.06 -4.17 -15.91
C ALA A 50 6.31 -5.56 -16.55
N LYS A 51 6.92 -5.60 -17.74
CA LYS A 51 7.25 -6.85 -18.44
C LYS A 51 8.49 -7.55 -17.88
N ASP A 52 9.29 -6.84 -17.10
CA ASP A 52 10.51 -7.35 -16.48
C ASP A 52 10.21 -7.98 -15.10
N ILE A 53 8.95 -7.96 -14.66
CA ILE A 53 8.51 -8.49 -13.37
C ILE A 53 7.97 -9.91 -13.53
N ASP A 54 8.48 -10.79 -12.70
CA ASP A 54 7.89 -12.10 -12.44
C ASP A 54 7.77 -12.35 -10.91
N SER A 55 7.33 -13.55 -10.54
CA SER A 55 7.23 -13.95 -9.14
C SER A 55 8.58 -13.89 -8.41
N SER A 56 9.68 -14.22 -9.08
CA SER A 56 11.02 -14.21 -8.49
C SER A 56 11.47 -12.79 -8.17
N PHE A 57 11.14 -11.81 -9.01
CA PHE A 57 11.39 -10.41 -8.72
C PHE A 57 10.63 -9.95 -7.49
N LEU A 58 9.34 -10.29 -7.39
CA LEU A 58 8.51 -9.88 -6.26
C LEU A 58 9.05 -10.44 -4.93
N GLU A 59 9.49 -11.70 -4.94
CA GLU A 59 10.03 -12.37 -3.74
C GLU A 59 11.39 -11.81 -3.30
N SER A 60 12.27 -11.50 -4.26
CA SER A 60 13.67 -11.14 -3.96
C SER A 60 13.96 -9.65 -3.94
N ALA A 61 13.24 -8.85 -4.73
CA ALA A 61 13.53 -7.44 -4.97
C ALA A 61 12.44 -6.49 -4.44
N PHE A 62 11.22 -6.97 -4.18
CA PHE A 62 10.10 -6.14 -3.71
C PHE A 62 9.75 -6.40 -2.24
N ASN A 63 10.70 -6.10 -1.34
CA ASN A 63 10.50 -6.15 0.12
C ASN A 63 9.53 -5.04 0.59
N TYR A 64 8.25 -5.19 0.27
CA TYR A 64 7.19 -4.23 0.55
C TYR A 64 6.65 -4.37 1.97
N GLN A 65 6.51 -3.24 2.65
CA GLN A 65 5.91 -3.15 3.98
C GLN A 65 4.99 -1.93 4.05
N ILE A 66 3.90 -2.04 4.80
CA ILE A 66 2.94 -0.95 5.00
C ILE A 66 2.41 -0.97 6.43
N SER A 67 2.14 0.20 6.98
CA SER A 67 1.44 0.32 8.25
C SER A 67 0.00 -0.15 8.15
N LEU A 68 -0.45 -0.87 9.19
CA LEU A 68 -1.86 -1.16 9.41
C LEU A 68 -2.52 -0.22 10.42
N ASN A 69 -1.78 0.76 10.94
CA ASN A 69 -2.29 1.72 11.92
C ASN A 69 -3.01 2.88 11.19
N PRO A 70 -4.31 3.15 11.48
CA PRO A 70 -5.01 4.28 10.87
C PRO A 70 -4.44 5.65 11.23
N ASP A 71 -3.66 5.76 12.31
CA ASP A 71 -3.07 7.00 12.83
C ASP A 71 -1.59 7.19 12.55
N ASP A 72 -0.91 6.14 12.09
CA ASP A 72 0.51 6.17 11.72
C ASP A 72 0.65 5.50 10.37
N TYR A 73 0.68 6.28 9.28
CA TYR A 73 0.67 5.76 7.92
C TYR A 73 2.07 5.88 7.29
N TRP A 74 2.61 4.75 6.86
CA TRP A 74 3.89 4.67 6.15
C TRP A 74 3.88 3.50 5.16
N VAL A 75 4.71 3.61 4.13
CA VAL A 75 4.95 2.57 3.11
C VAL A 75 6.46 2.47 2.88
N LYS A 76 7.01 1.25 2.86
CA LYS A 76 8.44 1.02 2.65
C LYS A 76 8.70 -0.04 1.59
N VAL A 77 9.82 0.11 0.89
CA VAL A 77 10.41 -0.92 0.02
C VAL A 77 11.85 -1.12 0.46
N GLY A 78 12.12 -2.22 1.15
CA GLY A 78 13.36 -2.41 1.91
C GLY A 78 13.49 -1.36 3.01
N GLU A 79 14.63 -0.67 3.05
CA GLU A 79 14.90 0.42 4.01
C GLU A 79 14.35 1.78 3.55
N THR A 80 13.87 1.88 2.31
CA THR A 80 13.44 3.15 1.73
C THR A 80 11.98 3.44 2.07
N ASP A 81 11.72 4.60 2.65
CA ASP A 81 10.36 5.15 2.82
C ASP A 81 9.84 5.71 1.50
N VAL A 82 8.69 5.20 1.06
CA VAL A 82 8.02 5.54 -0.20
C VAL A 82 6.59 6.03 0.04
N THR A 83 6.35 6.63 1.20
CA THR A 83 5.02 7.12 1.59
C THR A 83 4.53 8.28 0.69
N TYR A 84 5.44 8.98 0.01
CA TYR A 84 5.21 10.18 -0.79
C TYR A 84 5.01 9.90 -2.28
#